data_AF-A0A0R3MJJ0-F1
#
_entry.id   AF-A0A0R3MJJ0-F1
#
_cell.length_a   1.000
_cell.length_b   1.000
_cell.length_c   1.000
_cell.angle_alpha   90.00
_cell.angle_beta   90.00
_cell.angle_gamma   90.00
#
_symmetry.space_group_name_H-M   'P 1'
#
loop_
_entity.id
_entity.type
_entity.pdbx_description
1 polymer ?
#
loop_
_entity_poly.entity_id
_entity_poly.type
_entity_poly.pdbx_seq_one_letter_code
_entity_poly.pdbx_strand_id
1 'polypeptide(L)'
;MLKISKAGSMRSPVIIVGPLAFKFAKNQRGRASNLYEANLYRKSNDTRRALLCPALWVSPKGAVLIMRAAEPLTEMSDEEYQEAWKAWEYAPGEDSPFEPKACDWGWFEGRRVALDYSTPAWEDDD
;
A
#
# COMPACT_ATOMS: atom_id res chain seq x y z
N MET A 1 1.28 14.94 -15.36
CA MET A 1 0.50 13.76 -15.78
C MET A 1 -0.63 13.52 -14.79
N LEU A 2 -1.86 13.33 -15.27
CA LEU A 2 -3.05 12.99 -14.48
C LEU A 2 -3.52 11.59 -14.90
N LYS A 3 -3.67 10.65 -13.96
CA LYS A 3 -4.29 9.34 -14.19
C LYS A 3 -5.40 9.12 -13.16
N ILE A 4 -6.50 8.49 -13.55
CA ILE A 4 -7.60 8.15 -12.67
C ILE A 4 -7.95 6.68 -12.87
N SER A 5 -7.92 5.91 -11.79
CA SER A 5 -8.48 4.56 -11.74
C SER A 5 -9.76 4.58 -10.91
N LYS A 6 -10.80 3.92 -11.39
CA LYS A 6 -12.04 3.66 -10.63
C LYS A 6 -12.17 2.21 -10.19
N ALA A 7 -11.15 1.38 -10.43
CA ALA A 7 -11.10 0.01 -9.95
C ALA A 7 -11.03 -0.03 -8.41
N GLY A 8 -11.43 -1.17 -7.83
CA GLY A 8 -11.41 -1.39 -6.38
C GLY A 8 -12.79 -1.28 -5.72
N SER A 9 -13.09 -2.23 -4.83
CA SER A 9 -14.35 -2.28 -4.07
C SER A 9 -14.31 -1.38 -2.83
N MET A 10 -13.13 -1.16 -2.24
CA MET A 10 -12.95 -0.41 -0.99
C MET A 10 -12.44 1.01 -1.19
N ARG A 11 -11.59 1.22 -2.18
CA ARG A 11 -10.99 2.52 -2.50
C ARG A 11 -11.17 2.81 -3.98
N SER A 12 -11.93 3.85 -4.28
CA SER A 12 -12.21 4.30 -5.63
C SER A 12 -12.80 5.72 -5.57
N PRO A 13 -12.27 6.69 -6.33
CA PRO A 13 -11.15 6.54 -7.26
C PRO A 13 -9.77 6.50 -6.59
N VAL A 14 -8.76 6.03 -7.33
CA VAL A 14 -7.36 6.38 -7.10
C VAL A 14 -6.95 7.40 -8.17
N ILE A 15 -6.46 8.55 -7.74
CA ILE A 15 -6.07 9.65 -8.62
C ILE A 15 -4.57 9.86 -8.49
N ILE A 16 -3.84 9.93 -9.61
CA ILE A 16 -2.41 10.24 -9.63
C ILE A 16 -2.24 11.63 -10.25
N VAL A 17 -1.60 12.54 -9.52
CA VAL A 17 -1.26 13.89 -9.97
C VAL A 17 0.23 14.12 -9.75
N GLY A 18 0.99 14.12 -10.85
CA GLY A 18 2.45 14.25 -10.77
C GLY A 18 3.06 13.12 -9.91
N PRO A 19 3.85 13.43 -8.87
CA PRO A 19 4.52 12.42 -8.03
C PRO A 19 3.64 11.87 -6.90
N LEU A 20 2.34 12.20 -6.87
CA LEU A 20 1.44 11.86 -5.78
C LEU A 20 0.30 10.96 -6.25
N ALA A 21 -0.03 9.98 -5.42
CA ALA A 21 -1.21 9.13 -5.55
C ALA A 21 -2.19 9.43 -4.40
N PHE A 22 -3.46 9.59 -4.74
CA PHE A 22 -4.56 9.90 -3.83
C PHE A 22 -5.54 8.72 -3.86
N LYS A 23 -5.65 7.98 -2.76
CA LYS A 23 -6.60 6.87 -2.63
C LYS A 23 -7.84 7.33 -1.84
N PHE A 24 -8.99 7.35 -2.48
CA PHE A 24 -10.26 7.77 -1.85
C PHE A 24 -11.02 6.56 -1.33
N ALA A 25 -11.37 6.55 -0.05
CA ALA A 25 -12.17 5.50 0.55
C ALA A 25 -13.63 5.56 0.07
N LYS A 26 -14.16 4.42 -0.38
CA LYS A 26 -15.56 4.26 -0.80
C LYS A 26 -16.47 3.85 0.36
N ASN A 27 -15.93 3.15 1.35
CA ASN A 27 -16.66 2.59 2.49
C ASN A 27 -15.80 2.59 3.77
N GLN A 28 -16.33 2.05 4.87
CA GLN A 28 -15.64 2.00 6.17
C GLN A 28 -14.35 1.19 6.10
N ARG A 29 -14.33 0.06 5.40
CA ARG A 29 -13.13 -0.76 5.22
C ARG A 29 -12.04 -0.01 4.46
N GLY A 30 -12.38 0.71 3.39
CA GLY A 30 -11.43 1.60 2.70
C GLY A 30 -10.86 2.72 3.58
N ARG A 31 -11.63 3.21 4.57
CA ARG A 31 -11.12 4.18 5.56
C ARG A 31 -10.13 3.51 6.51
N ALA A 32 -10.46 2.31 6.97
CA ALA A 32 -9.57 1.50 7.82
C ALA A 32 -8.26 1.19 7.09
N SER A 33 -8.31 0.73 5.83
CA SER A 33 -7.13 0.51 4.98
C SER A 33 -6.25 1.75 4.88
N ASN A 34 -6.84 2.91 4.60
CA ASN A 34 -6.11 4.17 4.47
C ASN A 34 -5.41 4.57 5.79
N LEU A 35 -6.07 4.39 6.94
CA LEU A 35 -5.48 4.66 8.25
C LEU A 35 -4.39 3.65 8.59
N TYR A 36 -4.63 2.37 8.32
CA TYR A 36 -3.70 1.28 8.55
C TYR A 36 -2.40 1.48 7.77
N GLU A 37 -2.46 1.69 6.46
CA GLU A 37 -1.27 1.90 5.61
C GLU A 37 -0.44 3.11 6.11
N ALA A 38 -1.11 4.20 6.47
CA ALA A 38 -0.42 5.39 6.95
C ALA A 38 0.22 5.17 8.34
N ASN A 39 -0.44 4.43 9.22
CA ASN A 39 0.07 4.11 10.54
C ASN A 39 1.24 3.11 10.46
N LEU A 40 1.09 2.05 9.66
CA LEU A 40 2.11 1.03 9.44
C LEU A 40 3.38 1.64 8.85
N TYR A 41 3.27 2.51 7.84
CA TYR A 41 4.44 3.19 7.27
C TYR A 41 5.18 4.06 8.30
N ARG A 42 4.44 4.82 9.12
CA ARG A 42 5.02 5.71 10.15
C ARG A 42 5.73 4.93 11.26
N LYS A 43 5.18 3.79 11.66
CA LYS A 43 5.71 2.95 12.76
C LYS A 43 6.80 1.98 12.31
N SER A 44 6.83 1.63 11.02
CA SER A 44 7.84 0.74 10.44
C SER A 44 9.25 1.32 10.57
N ASN A 45 10.24 0.48 10.82
CA ASN A 45 11.66 0.86 10.75
C ASN A 45 12.13 1.05 9.29
N ASP A 46 13.38 1.45 9.08
CA ASP A 46 13.92 1.72 7.73
C ASP A 46 13.83 0.51 6.80
N THR A 47 14.15 -0.69 7.30
CA THR A 47 14.08 -1.94 6.53
C THR A 47 12.67 -2.21 6.02
N ARG A 48 11.66 -2.14 6.89
CA ARG A 48 10.26 -2.33 6.50
C ARG A 48 9.76 -1.20 5.61
N ARG A 49 10.11 0.06 5.89
CA ARG A 49 9.75 1.21 5.05
C ARG A 49 10.34 1.11 3.63
N ALA A 50 11.47 0.44 3.46
CA ALA A 50 12.07 0.19 2.15
C ALA A 50 11.22 -0.76 1.27
N LEU A 51 10.31 -1.54 1.87
CA LEU A 51 9.34 -2.38 1.14
C LEU A 51 8.01 -1.67 0.89
N LEU A 52 7.72 -0.58 1.59
CA LEU A 52 6.44 0.12 1.50
C LEU A 52 6.52 1.31 0.55
N CYS A 53 5.45 1.53 -0.22
CA CYS A 53 5.30 2.76 -0.96
C CYS A 53 5.07 3.91 0.05
N PRO A 54 5.82 5.03 -0.03
CA PRO A 54 5.75 6.04 1.02
C PRO A 54 4.36 6.65 1.21
N ALA A 55 3.77 6.44 2.39
CA ALA A 55 2.56 7.12 2.82
C ALA A 55 2.92 8.47 3.45
N LEU A 56 2.51 9.56 2.80
CA LEU A 56 2.90 10.91 3.18
C LEU A 56 1.90 11.52 4.16
N TRP A 57 0.61 11.28 3.94
CA TRP A 57 -0.44 11.89 4.75
C TRP A 57 -1.74 11.10 4.65
N VAL A 58 -2.53 11.09 5.73
CA VAL A 58 -3.89 10.53 5.74
C VAL A 58 -4.83 11.50 6.41
N SER A 59 -6.04 11.63 5.89
CA SER A 59 -7.09 12.42 6.55
C SER A 59 -7.50 11.78 7.89
N PRO A 60 -7.94 12.58 8.89
CA PRO A 60 -8.24 12.07 10.24
C PRO A 60 -9.23 10.88 10.30
N LYS A 61 -10.12 10.75 9.31
CA LYS A 61 -11.12 9.66 9.23
C LYS A 61 -10.87 8.70 8.05
N GLY A 62 -9.64 8.64 7.55
CA GLY A 62 -9.24 7.72 6.47
C GLY A 62 -9.93 7.95 5.12
N ALA A 63 -10.63 9.06 4.92
CA ALA A 63 -11.32 9.36 3.67
C ALA A 63 -10.36 9.43 2.47
N VAL A 64 -9.18 9.99 2.69
CA VAL A 64 -8.11 10.12 1.68
C VAL A 64 -6.78 9.73 2.30
N LEU A 65 -6.03 8.91 1.58
CA LEU A 65 -4.61 8.64 1.80
C LEU A 65 -3.80 9.22 0.63
N ILE A 66 -2.72 9.91 0.95
CA ILE A 66 -1.76 10.45 -0.01
C ILE A 66 -0.46 9.67 0.12
N MET A 67 -0.02 9.11 -1.00
CA MET A 67 1.23 8.36 -1.14
C MET A 67 2.08 8.94 -2.26
N ARG A 68 3.34 8.51 -2.34
CA ARG A 68 4.12 8.69 -3.57
C ARG A 68 3.50 7.87 -4.70
N ALA A 69 3.50 8.44 -5.90
CA ALA A 69 3.14 7.72 -7.10
C ALA A 69 4.27 6.75 -7.47
N ALA A 70 3.89 5.53 -7.82
CA ALA A 70 4.77 4.45 -8.24
C ALA A 70 4.14 3.77 -9.46
N GLU A 71 4.96 3.10 -10.27
CA GLU A 71 4.51 2.41 -11.47
C GLU A 71 4.06 0.99 -11.10
N PRO A 72 2.78 0.64 -11.23
CA PRO A 72 2.30 -0.69 -10.85
C PRO A 72 2.98 -1.79 -11.66
N LEU A 73 3.28 -2.91 -10.99
CA LEU A 73 3.76 -4.11 -11.68
C LEU A 73 2.60 -4.78 -12.43
N THR A 74 2.92 -5.38 -13.57
CA THR A 74 2.00 -6.25 -14.30
C THR A 74 2.13 -7.71 -13.85
N GLU A 75 3.32 -8.10 -13.43
CA GLU A 75 3.69 -9.46 -13.03
C GLU A 75 4.69 -9.40 -11.87
N MET A 76 4.64 -10.41 -11.01
CA MET A 76 5.58 -10.65 -9.92
C MET A 76 5.61 -12.16 -9.68
N SER A 77 6.80 -12.75 -9.69
CA SER A 77 7.00 -14.19 -9.52
C SER A 77 6.95 -14.60 -8.05
N ASP A 78 6.69 -15.89 -7.79
CA ASP A 78 6.65 -16.45 -6.43
C ASP A 78 7.95 -16.20 -5.67
N GLU A 79 9.10 -16.31 -6.34
CA GLU A 79 10.41 -16.05 -5.76
C GLU A 79 10.52 -14.61 -5.25
N GLU A 80 10.03 -13.64 -6.02
CA GLU A 80 10.03 -12.23 -5.63
C GLU A 80 9.09 -11.94 -4.46
N TYR A 81 7.94 -12.63 -4.38
CA TYR A 81 7.08 -12.55 -3.19
C TYR A 81 7.76 -13.13 -1.96
N GLN A 82 8.42 -14.27 -2.10
CA GLN A 82 9.15 -14.91 -1.00
C GLN A 82 10.32 -14.05 -0.53
N GLU A 83 11.02 -13.36 -1.43
CA GLU A 83 12.03 -12.38 -1.07
C GLU A 83 11.45 -11.23 -0.24
N ALA A 84 10.34 -10.64 -0.70
CA ALA A 84 9.68 -9.55 0.00
C ALA A 84 9.15 -9.99 1.38
N TRP A 85 8.59 -11.19 1.46
CA TRP A 85 8.12 -11.80 2.70
C TRP A 85 9.25 -11.99 3.71
N LYS A 86 10.35 -12.63 3.29
CA LYS A 86 11.54 -12.83 4.13
C LYS A 86 12.12 -11.51 4.62
N ALA A 87 12.18 -10.51 3.74
CA ALA A 87 12.66 -9.17 4.09
C ALA A 87 11.75 -8.49 5.15
N TRP A 88 10.44 -8.77 5.12
CA TRP A 88 9.50 -8.28 6.12
C TRP A 88 9.64 -9.01 7.48
N GLU A 89 9.65 -10.34 7.47
CA GLU A 89 9.73 -11.19 8.67
C GLU A 89 11.08 -11.06 9.40
N TYR A 90 12.17 -10.84 8.66
CA TYR A 90 13.49 -10.65 9.26
C TYR A 90 13.54 -9.43 10.20
N ALA A 91 12.62 -8.48 10.05
CA ALA A 91 12.39 -7.44 11.04
C ALA A 91 11.34 -7.95 12.06
N PRO A 92 11.67 -8.06 13.37
CA PRO A 92 10.69 -8.50 14.38
C PRO A 92 9.47 -7.56 14.43
N GLY A 93 8.26 -8.13 14.48
CA GLY A 93 7.00 -7.37 14.56
C GLY A 93 5.78 -8.13 14.01
N GLU A 94 4.76 -7.38 13.58
CA GLU A 94 3.48 -7.88 13.02
C GLU A 94 3.65 -8.77 11.77
N ASP A 95 2.64 -9.61 11.54
CA ASP A 95 2.44 -10.43 10.33
C ASP A 95 2.54 -9.59 9.05
N SER A 96 2.81 -10.26 7.93
CA SER A 96 2.97 -9.59 6.64
C SER A 96 1.66 -8.91 6.20
N PRO A 97 1.72 -7.62 5.81
CA PRO A 97 0.54 -6.87 5.44
C PRO A 97 0.18 -6.98 3.94
N PHE A 98 0.89 -7.82 3.19
CA PHE A 98 0.85 -7.88 1.73
C PHE A 98 -0.14 -8.94 1.23
N GLU A 99 -0.87 -8.62 0.17
CA GLU A 99 -1.57 -9.63 -0.63
C GLU A 99 -0.66 -10.14 -1.77
N PRO A 100 -0.67 -11.44 -2.12
CA PRO A 100 0.13 -11.97 -3.23
C PRO A 100 -0.48 -11.62 -4.60
N LYS A 101 -0.57 -10.32 -4.91
CA LYS A 101 -1.11 -9.77 -6.17
C LYS A 101 -0.17 -8.75 -6.78
N ALA A 102 0.21 -8.95 -8.04
CA ALA A 102 1.28 -8.14 -8.66
C ALA A 102 0.87 -6.66 -8.76
N CYS A 103 -0.41 -6.39 -9.01
CA CYS A 103 -0.96 -5.04 -9.07
C CYS A 103 -0.87 -4.26 -7.75
N ASP A 104 -0.65 -4.95 -6.64
CA ASP A 104 -0.48 -4.35 -5.32
C ASP A 104 0.99 -3.98 -5.05
N TRP A 105 1.88 -4.17 -6.03
CA TRP A 105 3.28 -3.81 -6.03
C TRP A 105 3.61 -2.84 -7.17
N GLY A 106 4.70 -2.11 -7.03
CA GLY A 106 5.16 -1.18 -8.07
C GLY A 106 6.61 -0.75 -7.95
N TRP A 107 7.11 -0.08 -8.98
CA TRP A 107 8.41 0.56 -9.01
C TRP A 107 8.34 1.99 -8.50
N PHE A 108 9.17 2.29 -7.50
CA PHE A 108 9.36 3.63 -6.97
C PHE A 108 10.85 3.92 -6.80
N GLU A 109 11.38 4.92 -7.51
CA GLU A 109 12.78 5.37 -7.38
C GLU A 109 13.80 4.20 -7.49
N GLY A 110 13.57 3.27 -8.41
CA GLY A 110 14.47 2.13 -8.68
C GLY A 110 14.33 0.94 -7.73
N ARG A 111 13.39 0.97 -6.78
CA ARG A 111 13.07 -0.17 -5.90
C ARG A 111 11.62 -0.63 -6.06
N ARG A 112 11.38 -1.90 -5.76
CA ARG A 112 10.05 -2.49 -5.64
C ARG A 112 9.42 -2.11 -4.31
N VAL A 113 8.15 -1.73 -4.34
CA VAL A 113 7.39 -1.32 -3.16
C VAL A 113 5.97 -1.86 -3.21
N ALA A 114 5.42 -2.23 -2.07
CA ALA A 114 4.01 -2.50 -1.90
C ALA A 114 3.22 -1.19 -2.05
N LEU A 115 2.32 -1.15 -3.02
CA LEU A 115 1.35 -0.09 -3.24
C LEU A 115 0.14 -0.27 -2.33
N ASP A 116 -0.30 -1.51 -2.12
CA ASP A 116 -1.34 -1.90 -1.16
C ASP A 116 -0.72 -2.80 -0.10
N TYR A 117 -0.91 -2.45 1.17
CA TYR A 117 -0.33 -3.18 2.30
C TYR A 117 -1.25 -3.06 3.50
N SER A 118 -2.54 -3.30 3.27
CA SER A 118 -3.55 -3.21 4.31
C SER A 118 -4.27 -4.52 4.58
N THR A 119 -3.80 -5.67 4.09
CA THR A 119 -4.48 -6.99 4.19
C THR A 119 -5.03 -7.32 5.59
N PRO A 120 -4.32 -7.05 6.70
CA PRO A 120 -4.85 -7.30 8.04
C PRO A 120 -6.07 -6.46 8.40
N ALA A 121 -6.19 -5.24 7.83
CA ALA A 121 -7.34 -4.36 8.07
C ALA A 121 -8.66 -4.86 7.43
N TRP A 122 -8.64 -6.01 6.75
CA TRP A 122 -9.80 -6.66 6.15
C TRP A 122 -10.35 -7.79 7.02
N GLU A 123 -9.53 -8.33 7.93
CA GLU A 123 -9.79 -9.57 8.69
C GLU A 123 -10.45 -9.33 10.07
N ASP A 124 -10.48 -8.09 10.57
CA ASP A 124 -11.05 -7.71 11.88
C ASP A 124 -12.61 -7.75 11.96
N ASP A 125 -13.30 -8.32 10.97
CA ASP A 125 -14.77 -8.26 10.82
C ASP A 125 -15.47 -9.64 10.71
N ASP A 126 -14.78 -10.76 10.93
CA ASP A 126 -15.38 -12.12 10.97
C ASP A 126 -15.47 -12.71 12.40
#